data_AF-A0A816GSC9-F1
#
_entry.id   AF-A0A816GSC9-F1
#
_cell.length_a   1.000
_cell.length_b   1.000
_cell.length_c   1.000
_cell.angle_alpha   90.00
_cell.angle_beta   90.00
_cell.angle_gamma   90.00
#
_symmetry.space_group_name_H-M   'P 1'
#
loop_
_entity.id
_entity.type
_entity.pdbx_description
1 polymer ?
#
loop_
_entity_poly.entity_id
_entity_poly.type
_entity_poly.pdbx_seq_one_letter_code
_entity_poly.pdbx_strand_id
1 'polypeptide(L)'
;GDAGVKLLNKLGHAEQALELACEQHTFEFAFDIARLLLKDKLPEVHYKYALHLEDERRYLEAEAEFLKAKKPRDAVLMYVQIKDWDR
;
A
#
# COMPACT_ATOMS: atom_id res chain seq x y z
N GLY A 1 -14.36 14.65 11.08
CA GLY A 1 -13.25 13.70 10.88
C GLY A 1 -13.34 12.49 11.79
N ASP A 2 -13.56 12.68 13.09
CA ASP A 2 -13.41 11.61 14.10
C ASP A 2 -14.49 10.52 14.19
N ALA A 3 -15.70 10.73 13.65
CA ALA A 3 -16.80 9.80 13.85
C ALA A 3 -16.71 8.53 12.99
N GLY A 4 -16.16 8.62 11.76
CA GLY A 4 -16.06 7.49 10.83
C GLY A 4 -15.08 6.42 11.29
N VAL A 5 -13.93 6.85 11.83
CA VAL A 5 -12.87 5.95 12.33
C VAL A 5 -13.31 5.21 13.60
N LYS A 6 -14.08 5.88 14.48
CA LYS A 6 -14.63 5.24 15.69
C LYS A 6 -15.73 4.22 15.39
N LEU A 7 -16.46 4.36 14.27
CA LEU A 7 -17.48 3.39 13.87
C LEU A 7 -16.85 2.11 13.27
N LEU A 8 -15.84 2.28 12.42
CA LEU A 8 -15.14 1.16 11.76
C LEU A 8 -14.35 0.29 12.74
N ASN A 9 -13.76 0.91 13.77
CA ASN A 9 -13.05 0.21 14.84
C ASN A 9 -13.99 -0.66 15.71
N LYS A 10 -15.31 -0.41 15.69
CA LYS A 10 -16.27 -1.12 16.55
C LYS A 10 -16.88 -2.38 15.89
N LEU A 11 -16.62 -2.65 14.60
CA LEU A 11 -17.54 -3.47 13.78
C LEU A 11 -16.92 -4.61 12.93
N GLY A 12 -15.68 -5.06 13.14
CA GLY A 12 -15.15 -6.17 12.32
C GLY A 12 -15.03 -5.87 10.81
N HIS A 13 -15.13 -4.59 10.43
CA HIS A 13 -15.04 -4.07 9.05
C HIS A 13 -13.75 -3.26 8.81
N ALA A 14 -12.79 -3.30 9.73
CA ALA A 14 -11.51 -2.60 9.57
C ALA A 14 -10.77 -3.05 8.30
N GLU A 15 -10.88 -4.33 7.94
CA GLU A 15 -10.30 -4.88 6.71
C GLU A 15 -10.97 -4.31 5.46
N GLN A 16 -12.31 -4.19 5.47
CA GLN A 16 -13.06 -3.62 4.35
C GLN A 16 -12.78 -2.12 4.17
N ALA A 17 -12.64 -1.38 5.27
CA ALA A 17 -12.22 0.02 5.20
C ALA A 17 -10.81 0.17 4.65
N LEU A 18 -9.91 -0.73 5.02
CA LEU A 18 -8.56 -0.75 4.46
C LEU A 18 -8.58 -1.02 2.96
N GLU A 19 -9.36 -2.01 2.53
CA GLU A 19 -9.51 -2.39 1.13
C GLU A 19 -10.10 -1.24 0.30
N LEU A 20 -11.20 -0.64 0.77
CA LEU A 20 -11.82 0.53 0.14
C LEU A 20 -10.85 1.72 0.07
N ALA A 21 -10.06 1.95 1.12
CA ALA A 21 -9.07 3.03 1.13
C ALA A 21 -7.96 2.79 0.08
N CYS A 22 -7.54 1.54 -0.11
CA CYS A 22 -6.60 1.15 -1.16
C CYS A 22 -7.22 1.30 -2.57
N GLU A 23 -8.48 0.90 -2.76
CA GLU A 23 -9.21 1.04 -4.03
C GLU A 23 -9.40 2.50 -4.44
N GLN A 24 -9.63 3.38 -3.47
CA GLN A 24 -9.76 4.82 -3.70
C GLN A 24 -8.40 5.55 -3.80
N HIS A 25 -7.28 4.82 -3.75
CA HIS A 25 -5.92 5.38 -3.71
C HIS A 25 -5.68 6.35 -2.54
N THR A 26 -6.47 6.23 -1.47
CA THR A 26 -6.35 7.02 -0.23
C THR A 26 -5.39 6.35 0.75
N PHE A 27 -4.14 6.16 0.32
CA PHE A 27 -3.16 5.36 1.07
C PHE A 27 -2.81 5.90 2.45
N GLU A 28 -2.82 7.22 2.67
CA GLU A 28 -2.64 7.81 4.01
C GLU A 28 -3.66 7.27 5.01
N PHE A 29 -4.93 7.19 4.61
CA PHE A 29 -6.00 6.65 5.44
C PHE A 29 -5.85 5.12 5.63
N ALA A 30 -5.42 4.42 4.57
CA ALA A 30 -5.11 3.00 4.65
C ALA A 30 -3.95 2.71 5.65
N PHE A 31 -2.91 3.54 5.64
CA PHE A 31 -1.80 3.43 6.59
C PHE A 31 -2.23 3.72 8.02
N ASP A 32 -3.13 4.68 8.23
CA ASP A 32 -3.67 4.94 9.57
C ASP A 32 -4.47 3.75 10.09
N ILE A 33 -5.34 3.16 9.27
CA ILE A 33 -6.08 1.95 9.63
C ILE A 33 -5.13 0.78 9.91
N ALA A 34 -4.14 0.54 9.04
CA ALA A 34 -3.20 -0.56 9.22
C ALA A 34 -2.31 -0.38 10.45
N ARG A 35 -1.82 0.84 10.72
CA ARG A 35 -0.99 1.12 11.91
C ARG A 35 -1.76 0.98 13.22
N LEU A 36 -3.02 1.42 13.22
CA LEU A 36 -3.87 1.42 14.43
C LEU A 36 -4.54 0.08 14.70
N LEU A 37 -5.04 -0.60 13.65
CA LEU A 37 -5.96 -1.73 13.78
C LEU A 37 -5.43 -3.03 13.17
N LEU A 38 -4.65 -2.96 12.09
CA LEU A 38 -4.27 -4.13 11.27
C LEU A 38 -2.76 -4.16 10.95
N LYS A 39 -1.93 -4.21 12.00
CA LYS A 39 -0.46 -4.14 11.87
C LYS A 39 0.10 -5.26 11.00
N ASP A 40 -0.53 -6.43 11.01
CA ASP A 40 -0.14 -7.57 10.19
C ASP A 40 -0.38 -7.34 8.69
N LYS A 41 -1.34 -6.48 8.33
CA LYS A 41 -1.61 -6.08 6.93
C LYS A 41 -0.82 -4.86 6.48
N LEU A 42 -0.07 -4.21 7.36
CA LEU A 42 0.74 -3.03 7.01
C LEU A 42 1.71 -3.29 5.84
N PRO A 43 2.40 -4.44 5.74
CA PRO A 43 3.22 -4.75 4.57
C PRO A 43 2.42 -4.86 3.26
N GLU A 44 1.16 -5.31 3.33
CA GLU A 44 0.27 -5.41 2.15
C GLU A 44 -0.13 -4.02 1.64
N VAL A 45 -0.36 -3.07 2.55
CA VAL A 45 -0.67 -1.67 2.19
C VAL A 45 0.54 -1.01 1.53
N HIS A 46 1.74 -1.20 2.10
CA HIS A 46 2.99 -0.74 1.48
C HIS A 46 3.18 -1.33 0.07
N TYR A 47 2.84 -2.60 -0.12
CA TYR A 47 2.91 -3.25 -1.43
C TYR A 47 1.92 -2.64 -2.44
N LYS A 48 0.64 -2.47 -2.07
CA LYS A 48 -0.36 -1.83 -2.94
C LYS A 48 0.01 -0.38 -3.27
N TYR A 49 0.60 0.34 -2.32
CA TYR A 49 1.08 1.70 -2.55
C TYR A 49 2.30 1.73 -3.49
N ALA A 50 3.24 0.79 -3.33
CA ALA A 50 4.38 0.65 -4.22
C ALA A 50 3.96 0.38 -5.67
N LEU A 51 2.97 -0.50 -5.89
CA LEU A 51 2.41 -0.76 -7.23
C LEU A 51 1.77 0.50 -7.84
N HIS A 52 1.03 1.26 -7.04
CA HIS A 52 0.44 2.51 -7.51
C HIS A 52 1.52 3.53 -7.91
N LEU A 53 2.60 3.64 -7.13
CA LEU A 53 3.74 4.51 -7.46
C LEU A 53 4.48 4.02 -8.71
N GLU A 54 4.58 2.71 -8.93
CA GLU A 54 5.13 2.12 -10.15
C GLU A 54 4.30 2.51 -11.39
N ASP A 55 2.98 2.43 -11.31
CA ASP A 55 2.06 2.88 -12.37
C ASP A 55 2.20 4.39 -12.67
N GLU A 56 2.44 5.20 -11.63
CA GLU A 56 2.76 6.63 -11.75
C GLU A 56 4.20 6.91 -12.25
N ARG A 57 5.00 5.87 -12.48
CA ARG A 57 6.43 5.94 -12.85
C ARG A 57 7.34 6.57 -11.78
N ARG A 58 6.92 6.55 -10.52
CA ARG A 58 7.65 7.06 -9.34
C ARG A 58 8.49 5.97 -8.69
N TYR A 59 9.43 5.44 -9.45
CA TYR A 59 10.17 4.22 -9.10
C TYR A 59 11.01 4.33 -7.83
N LEU A 60 11.61 5.50 -7.57
CA LEU A 60 12.39 5.74 -6.34
C LEU A 60 11.51 5.61 -5.08
N GLU A 61 10.27 6.07 -5.16
CA GLU A 61 9.33 6.00 -4.04
C GLU A 61 8.75 4.59 -3.94
N ALA A 62 8.40 3.97 -5.07
CA ALA A 62 7.97 2.58 -5.12
C ALA A 62 9.00 1.62 -4.49
N GLU A 63 10.30 1.81 -4.78
CA GLU A 63 11.37 1.02 -4.18
C GLU A 63 11.36 1.09 -2.64
N ALA A 64 11.28 2.30 -2.09
CA ALA A 64 11.23 2.49 -0.65
C ALA A 64 10.02 1.79 -0.01
N GLU A 65 8.88 1.81 -0.70
CA GLU A 65 7.66 1.15 -0.25
C GLU A 65 7.72 -0.38 -0.38
N PHE A 66 8.29 -0.92 -1.46
CA PHE A 66 8.54 -2.37 -1.61
C PHE A 66 9.49 -2.92 -0.53
N LEU A 67 10.49 -2.15 -0.13
CA LEU A 67 11.38 -2.51 0.98
C LEU A 67 10.62 -2.56 2.31
N LYS A 68 9.75 -1.58 2.58
CA LYS A 68 8.86 -1.57 3.76
C LYS A 68 7.85 -2.72 3.74
N ALA A 69 7.39 -3.13 2.56
CA ALA A 69 6.54 -4.29 2.34
C ALA A 69 7.26 -5.64 2.56
N LYS A 70 8.57 -5.64 2.83
CA LYS A 70 9.43 -6.84 2.89
C LYS A 70 9.43 -7.62 1.57
N LYS A 71 9.28 -6.91 0.45
CA LYS A 71 9.27 -7.44 -0.92
C LYS A 71 10.42 -6.86 -1.76
N PRO A 72 11.70 -7.04 -1.34
CA PRO A 72 12.84 -6.49 -2.08
C PRO A 72 12.99 -7.10 -3.48
N ARG A 73 12.49 -8.34 -3.69
CA ARG A 73 12.50 -8.98 -5.01
C ARG A 73 11.61 -8.24 -6.01
N ASP A 74 10.44 -7.78 -5.57
CA ASP A 74 9.49 -7.08 -6.43
C ASP A 74 10.04 -5.69 -6.79
N ALA A 75 10.73 -5.01 -5.86
CA ALA A 75 11.47 -3.78 -6.16
C ALA A 75 12.51 -3.95 -7.27
N VAL A 76 13.29 -5.04 -7.21
CA VAL A 76 14.30 -5.34 -8.24
C VAL A 76 13.63 -5.70 -9.57
N LEU A 77 12.55 -6.48 -9.53
CA LEU A 77 11.80 -6.87 -10.73
C LEU A 77 11.19 -5.67 -11.44
N MET A 78 10.63 -4.72 -10.70
CA MET A 78 10.15 -3.43 -11.22
C MET A 78 11.24 -2.76 -12.07
N TYR A 79 12.47 -2.61 -11.54
CA TYR A 79 13.58 -2.00 -12.30
C TYR A 79 14.01 -2.80 -13.53
N VAL A 80 13.90 -4.13 -13.49
CA VAL A 80 14.18 -4.99 -14.65
C VAL A 80 13.11 -4.78 -15.73
N GLN A 81 11.84 -4.65 -15.35
CA GLN A 81 10.72 -4.41 -16.28
C GLN A 81 10.78 -3.01 -16.89
N ILE A 82 11.15 -1.98 -16.11
CA ILE A 82 11.32 -0.60 -16.60
C ILE A 82 12.51 -0.48 -17.56
N LYS A 83 13.54 -1.32 -17.37
CA LYS A 83 14.68 -1.43 -18.29
C LYS A 83 14.40 -2.30 -19.50
N ASP A 84 13.12 -2.50 -19.86
CA ASP A 84 12.61 -2.81 -21.20
C ASP A 84 13.68 -3.41 -22.15
N TRP A 85 14.03 -4.67 -21.89
CA TRP A 85 15.09 -5.39 -22.60
C TRP A 85 14.59 -6.15 -23.85
N ASP A 86 13.32 -5.97 -24.23
CA ASP A 86 12.70 -6.62 -25.38
C ASP A 86 12.17 -5.59 -26.39
N ARG A 87 13.09 -5.04 -27.20
CA ARG A 87 12.76 -4.44 -28.50
C ARG A 87 13.51 -5.15 -29.62
#